data_AF-A0A7J4MUN4-F1
#
_entry.id   AF-A0A7J4MUN4-F1
#
_cell.length_a   1.000
_cell.length_b   1.000
_cell.length_c   1.000
_cell.angle_alpha   90.00
_cell.angle_beta   90.00
_cell.angle_gamma   90.00
#
_symmetry.space_group_name_H-M   'P 1'
#
loop_
_entity.id
_entity.type
_entity.pdbx_description
1 polymer ?
#
loop_
_entity_poly.entity_id
_entity_poly.type
_entity_poly.pdbx_seq_one_letter_code
_entity_poly.pdbx_strand_id
1 'polypeptide(L)' 'MAILRSEEIREMDGEELQKKLDELKAEYARYISKSAAAGIHENPGKMREIRRTIARVLTIMNEK' A
#
# COMPACT_ATOMS: atom_id res chain seq x y z
N MET A 1 -12.61 -3.38 0.41
CA MET A 1 -12.35 -2.62 -0.82
C MET A 1 -10.92 -2.91 -1.27
N ALA A 2 -10.58 -2.72 -2.53
CA ALA A 2 -9.19 -2.85 -2.98
C ALA A 2 -8.73 -1.46 -3.46
N ILE A 3 -7.63 -0.96 -2.88
CA ILE A 3 -7.03 0.31 -3.29
C ILE A 3 -6.47 0.19 -4.71
N LEU A 4 -5.91 -0.97 -5.06
CA LEU A 4 -5.50 -1.38 -6.40
C LEU A 4 -5.88 -2.85 -6.63
N ARG A 5 -6.42 -3.16 -7.81
CA ARG A 5 -6.70 -4.53 -8.27
C ARG A 5 -5.44 -5.16 -8.86
N SER A 6 -5.38 -6.49 -8.87
CA SER A 6 -4.21 -7.23 -9.37
C SER A 6 -3.97 -7.02 -10.86
N GLU A 7 -5.03 -6.83 -11.65
CA GLU A 7 -4.97 -6.59 -13.10
C GLU A 7 -4.27 -5.26 -13.39
N GLU A 8 -4.68 -4.18 -12.71
CA GLU A 8 -4.07 -2.85 -12.83
C GLU A 8 -2.57 -2.88 -12.50
N ILE A 9 -2.18 -3.61 -11.44
CA ILE A 9 -0.77 -3.73 -11.03
C ILE A 9 0.04 -4.52 -12.08
N ARG A 10 -0.56 -5.49 -12.77
CA ARG A 10 0.14 -6.26 -13.81
C ARG A 10 0.38 -5.44 -15.07
N GLU A 11 -0.55 -4.55 -15.41
CA GLU A 11 -0.45 -3.64 -16.57
C GLU A 11 0.58 -2.52 -16.37
N MET A 12 0.89 -2.14 -15.12
CA MET A 12 1.89 -1.13 -14.81
C MET A 12 3.32 -1.57 -15.14
N ASP A 13 4.14 -0.60 -15.54
CA ASP A 13 5.58 -0.81 -15.78
C ASP A 13 6.37 -0.88 -14.46
N GLY A 14 7.56 -1.47 -14.46
CA GLY A 14 8.38 -1.69 -13.27
C GLY A 14 8.73 -0.42 -12.50
N GLU A 15 9.05 0.67 -13.20
CA GLU A 15 9.31 1.98 -12.57
C GLU A 15 8.03 2.58 -11.97
N GLU A 16 6.90 2.41 -12.64
CA GLU A 16 5.61 2.92 -12.18
C GLU A 16 5.14 2.16 -10.94
N LEU A 17 5.33 0.84 -10.92
CA LEU A 17 5.10 -0.02 -9.76
C LEU A 17 5.95 0.39 -8.56
N GLN A 18 7.23 0.67 -8.79
CA GLN A 18 8.13 1.11 -7.73
C GLN A 18 7.70 2.45 -7.14
N LYS A 19 7.35 3.43 -7.99
CA LYS A 19 6.79 4.72 -7.52
C LYS A 19 5.52 4.51 -6.69
N LYS A 20 4.61 3.66 -7.17
CA LYS A 20 3.36 3.37 -6.46
C LYS A 20 3.58 2.69 -5.12
N LEU A 21 4.56 1.78 -5.06
CA LEU A 21 4.97 1.11 -3.84
C LEU A 21 5.47 2.11 -2.79
N ASP A 22 6.29 3.07 -3.21
CA ASP A 22 6.86 4.08 -2.31
C ASP A 22 5.78 5.07 -1.81
N GLU A 23 4.83 5.45 -2.67
CA GLU A 23 3.64 6.21 -2.26
C GLU A 23 2.83 5.48 -1.19
N LEU A 24 2.53 4.19 -1.40
CA LEU A 24 1.75 3.38 -0.46
C LEU A 24 2.47 3.21 0.88
N LYS A 25 3.80 3.03 0.88
CA LYS A 25 4.62 2.98 2.09
C LYS A 25 4.62 4.31 2.84
N ALA A 26 4.72 5.42 2.13
CA ALA A 26 4.67 6.76 2.74
C ALA A 26 3.28 7.03 3.36
N GLU A 27 2.19 6.64 2.69
CA GLU A 27 0.84 6.73 3.24
C GLU A 27 0.70 5.87 4.51
N TYR A 28 1.18 4.62 4.47
CA TYR A 28 1.17 3.73 5.63
C TYR A 28 1.94 4.30 6.82
N ALA A 29 3.13 4.88 6.58
CA ALA A 29 3.95 5.50 7.61
C ALA A 29 3.22 6.69 8.27
N ARG A 30 2.55 7.53 7.49
CA ARG A 30 1.72 8.63 8.02
C ARG A 30 0.60 8.13 8.92
N TYR A 31 -0.05 7.03 8.55
CA TYR A 31 -1.09 6.40 9.38
C TYR A 31 -0.52 5.86 10.70
N ILE A 32 0.66 5.25 10.67
CA ILE A 32 1.34 4.81 11.90
C ILE A 32 1.67 6.01 12.78
N SER A 33 2.31 7.04 12.24
CA SER A 33 2.72 8.22 13.03
C SER A 33 1.52 8.92 13.68
N LYS A 34 0.41 9.06 12.94
CA LYS A 34 -0.83 9.60 13.49
C LYS A 34 -1.42 8.71 14.58
N SER A 35 -1.44 7.39 14.36
CA SER A 35 -1.94 6.43 15.37
C SER A 35 -1.11 6.48 16.65
N ALA A 36 0.22 6.61 16.51
CA ALA A 36 1.14 6.70 17.64
C ALA A 36 0.96 8.00 18.43
N ALA A 37 0.74 9.13 17.75
CA ALA A 37 0.53 10.43 18.39
C ALA A 37 -0.83 10.55 19.10
N ALA A 38 -1.89 9.95 18.53
CA ALA A 38 -3.25 10.05 19.06
C ALA A 38 -3.61 8.94 20.06
N GLY A 39 -2.82 7.86 20.13
CA GLY A 39 -3.13 6.66 20.95
C GLY A 39 -4.37 5.87 20.48
N ILE A 40 -5.00 6.30 19.38
CA ILE A 40 -6.20 5.70 18.80
C ILE A 40 -5.92 5.44 17.32
N HIS A 41 -6.20 4.22 16.87
CA HIS A 41 -6.19 3.89 15.46
C HIS A 41 -7.43 4.51 14.80
N GLU A 42 -7.30 5.71 14.22
CA GLU A 42 -8.42 6.39 13.55
C GLU A 42 -9.07 5.53 12.45
N ASN A 43 -8.28 4.68 11.77
CA ASN A 43 -8.79 3.88 10.66
C ASN A 43 -8.04 2.55 10.43
N PRO A 44 -8.22 1.55 11.31
CA PRO A 44 -7.52 0.27 11.22
C PRO A 44 -7.88 -0.52 9.95
N GLY A 45 -9.11 -0.35 9.44
CA GLY A 45 -9.55 -0.96 8.19
C GLY A 45 -8.72 -0.49 6.99
N LYS A 46 -8.56 0.83 6.85
CA LYS A 46 -7.74 1.42 5.78
C LYS A 46 -6.27 1.03 5.90
N MET A 47 -5.72 1.02 7.12
CA MET A 47 -4.34 0.58 7.36
C MET A 47 -4.12 -0.87 6.90
N ARG A 48 -5.07 -1.77 7.15
CA ARG A 48 -5.03 -3.16 6.68
C ARG A 48 -5.13 -3.26 5.16
N GLU A 49 -5.95 -2.44 4.52
CA GLU A 49 -6.06 -2.39 3.06
C GLU A 49 -4.78 -1.90 2.39
N ILE A 50 -4.13 -0.87 2.93
CA ILE A 50 -2.83 -0.38 2.42
C ILE A 50 -1.77 -1.48 2.53
N ARG A 51 -1.65 -2.15 3.69
CA ARG A 51 -0.73 -3.28 3.88
C ARG A 51 -0.94 -4.40 2.86
N ARG A 52 -2.19 -4.77 2.62
CA ARG A 52 -2.53 -5.82 1.63
C ARG A 52 -2.18 -5.39 0.21
N THR A 53 -2.37 -4.12 -0.10
CA THR A 53 -2.06 -3.56 -1.42
C THR A 53 -0.54 -3.53 -1.65
N ILE A 54 0.24 -3.10 -0.65
CA ILE A 54 1.71 -3.18 -0.68
C ILE A 54 2.18 -4.61 -0.92
N ALA A 55 1.64 -5.58 -0.18
CA ALA A 55 2.00 -6.99 -0.35
C ALA A 55 1.69 -7.49 -1.76
N ARG A 56 0.54 -7.14 -2.32
CA ARG A 56 0.16 -7.53 -3.69
C ARG A 56 1.09 -6.93 -4.75
N VAL A 57 1.47 -5.67 -4.61
CA VAL A 57 2.44 -5.02 -5.51
C VAL A 57 3.79 -5.75 -5.46
N LEU A 58 4.31 -6.00 -4.26
CA LEU A 58 5.57 -6.73 -4.08
C LEU A 58 5.53 -8.15 -4.66
N THR A 59 4.41 -8.86 -4.47
CA THR A 59 4.24 -10.20 -5.06
C THR A 59 4.29 -10.14 -6.58
N ILE A 60 3.54 -9.24 -7.22
CA ILE A 60 3.52 -9.13 -8.68
C ILE A 60 4.88 -8.67 -9.23
N MET A 61 5.57 -7.76 -8.54
CA MET A 61 6.93 -7.36 -8.90
C MET A 61 7.92 -8.53 -8.87
N ASN A 62 7.73 -9.50 -7.98
CA ASN A 62 8.58 -10.69 -7.87
C ASN A 62 8.12 -11.84 -8.79
N GLU A 63 6.89 -11.80 -9.30
CA GLU A 63 6.38 -12.73 -10.32
C GLU A 63 6.86 -12.34 -11.74
N LYS A 64 7.15 -11.06 -11.97
CA LYS A 64 7.75 -10.54 -13.21
C LYS A 64 9.26 -10.84 -13.24
#